data_AF-B0C333-F1
#
_entry.id   AF-B0C333-F1
#
_cell.length_a   1.000
_cell.length_b   1.000
_cell.length_c   1.000
_cell.angle_alpha   90.00
_cell.angle_beta   90.00
_cell.angle_gamma   90.00
#
_symmetry.space_group_name_H-M   'P 1'
#
loop_
_entity.id
_entity.type
_entity.pdbx_description
1 polymer ?
#
loop_
_entity_poly.entity_id
_entity_poly.type
_entity_poly.pdbx_seq_one_letter_code
_entity_poly.pdbx_strand_id
1 'polypeptide(L)'
;MLRKLYFSLCLAFSLVGVGSVATSVALACTDHPAQPANPSHTQASTSLNVHRPTWSREMLEAHNQWRQRTGIPPLTWSDDLAKHAQAWANHLANDNFRLYHRPNNPYGENLTWAAHQKLSPTEVVNMWGDEIKHYDYETNRCSAVCGH
;
A
#
# COMPACT_ATOMS: atom_id res chain seq x y z
N MET A 1 1.34 -21.93 10.17
CA MET A 1 2.19 -22.24 8.99
C MET A 1 2.19 -21.03 8.06
N LEU A 2 3.40 -20.67 7.61
CA LEU A 2 3.83 -19.73 6.56
C LEU A 2 3.46 -18.23 6.63
N ARG A 3 4.54 -17.45 6.59
CA ARG A 3 4.65 -15.99 6.60
C ARG A 3 4.06 -15.42 5.31
N LYS A 4 2.94 -14.71 5.41
CA LYS A 4 2.40 -13.92 4.30
C LYS A 4 2.78 -12.45 4.53
N LEU A 5 3.70 -11.95 3.71
CA LEU A 5 4.04 -10.53 3.59
C LEU A 5 3.08 -9.96 2.53
N TYR A 6 2.26 -9.01 2.93
CA TYR A 6 1.24 -8.38 2.10
C TYR A 6 1.62 -6.91 1.89
N PHE A 7 1.58 -6.43 0.63
CA PHE A 7 1.58 -5.00 0.33
C PHE A 7 0.76 -4.75 -0.93
N SER A 8 0.15 -3.57 -0.98
CA SER A 8 -0.93 -3.29 -1.91
C SER A 8 -1.00 -1.82 -2.30
N LEU A 9 -1.76 -1.60 -3.36
CA LEU A 9 -1.77 -0.46 -4.23
C LEU A 9 -3.04 0.36 -4.08
N CYS A 10 -2.89 1.69 -4.13
CA CYS A 10 -3.93 2.63 -4.48
C CYS A 10 -3.60 3.32 -5.81
N LEU A 11 -4.43 3.15 -6.84
CA LEU A 11 -4.43 3.98 -8.04
C LEU A 11 -5.60 4.96 -7.94
N ALA A 12 -5.32 6.26 -8.06
CA ALA A 12 -6.34 7.30 -8.15
C ALA A 12 -5.97 8.28 -9.26
N PHE A 13 -6.86 8.45 -10.25
CA PHE A 13 -6.76 9.53 -11.25
C PHE A 13 -8.09 10.28 -11.36
N SER A 14 -8.03 11.61 -11.27
CA SER A 14 -9.13 12.50 -11.59
C SER A 14 -9.18 12.67 -13.11
N LEU A 15 -10.25 12.20 -13.76
CA LEU A 15 -10.53 12.52 -15.14
C LEU A 15 -11.00 13.98 -15.21
N VAL A 16 -10.20 14.87 -15.81
CA VAL A 16 -10.69 16.12 -16.37
C VAL A 16 -10.44 16.07 -17.87
N GLY A 17 -11.51 16.26 -18.65
CA GLY A 17 -11.57 15.91 -20.06
C GLY A 17 -10.79 16.83 -21.02
N VAL A 18 -10.62 16.27 -22.21
CA VAL A 18 -10.37 16.85 -23.54
C VAL A 18 -9.11 17.70 -23.76
N GLY A 19 -8.12 17.07 -24.40
CA GLY A 19 -7.18 17.72 -25.31
C GLY A 19 -5.73 17.79 -24.83
N SER A 20 -4.82 17.25 -25.64
CA SER A 20 -3.35 17.41 -25.63
C SER A 20 -2.52 16.43 -24.79
N VAL A 21 -1.72 15.64 -25.52
CA VAL A 21 -0.48 14.92 -25.16
C VAL A 21 -0.36 14.38 -23.73
N ALA A 22 -0.58 13.07 -23.60
CA ALA A 22 -0.31 12.28 -22.41
C ALA A 22 1.18 12.35 -22.03
N THR A 23 1.52 13.27 -21.14
CA THR A 23 2.77 13.21 -20.39
C THR A 23 2.52 12.27 -19.22
N SER A 24 3.14 11.08 -19.24
CA SER A 24 3.04 10.10 -18.16
C SER A 24 3.69 10.66 -16.89
N VAL A 25 2.91 11.32 -16.04
CA VAL A 25 3.34 11.63 -14.68
C VAL A 25 3.00 10.41 -13.83
N ALA A 26 4.01 9.65 -13.46
CA ALA A 26 3.92 8.77 -12.30
C ALA A 26 3.75 9.65 -11.06
N LEU A 27 2.51 9.90 -10.63
CA LEU A 27 2.26 10.62 -9.38
C LEU A 27 2.48 9.65 -8.22
N ALA A 28 3.69 9.69 -7.66
CA ALA A 28 3.91 9.36 -6.26
C ALA A 28 2.97 10.21 -5.38
N CYS A 29 2.52 9.65 -4.26
CA CYS A 29 1.78 10.38 -3.22
C CYS A 29 2.57 11.66 -2.89
N THR A 30 2.06 12.83 -3.28
CA THR A 30 2.77 14.10 -3.09
C THR A 30 2.65 14.57 -1.65
N ASP A 31 3.79 14.81 -1.00
CA ASP A 31 3.91 15.41 0.33
C ASP A 31 3.36 16.86 0.35
N HIS A 32 2.71 17.24 1.46
CA HIS A 32 2.37 18.63 1.78
C HIS A 32 3.64 19.41 2.20
N PRO A 33 3.73 20.74 1.96
CA PRO A 33 4.93 21.51 2.29
C PRO A 33 4.94 21.89 3.78
N ALA A 34 6.00 21.49 4.49
CA ALA A 34 6.38 22.07 5.78
C ALA A 34 7.58 23.03 5.59
N GLN A 35 7.46 24.22 6.20
CA GLN A 35 8.40 25.36 6.15
C GLN A 35 9.78 25.07 6.83
N PRO A 36 10.81 25.94 6.61
CA PRO A 36 12.21 25.56 6.76
C PRO A 36 12.79 25.86 8.16
N ALA A 37 13.72 25.02 8.61
CA ALA A 37 14.70 25.35 9.66
C ALA A 37 16.05 24.67 9.39
N ASN A 38 17.14 25.39 9.67
CA ASN A 38 18.57 25.05 9.50
C ASN A 38 19.30 25.39 10.84
N PRO A 39 20.58 25.03 11.14
CA PRO A 39 21.49 23.95 10.70
C PRO A 39 22.05 23.05 11.85
N SER A 40 22.81 22.01 11.43
CA SER A 40 23.95 21.33 12.10
C SER A 40 23.73 20.53 13.41
N HIS A 41 24.02 19.23 13.38
CA HIS A 41 25.29 18.63 13.86
C HIS A 41 25.29 17.10 13.71
N THR A 42 26.45 16.57 13.30
CA THR A 42 26.99 15.20 13.29
C THR A 42 26.17 14.09 13.96
N GLN A 43 25.90 12.98 13.25
CA GLN A 43 26.08 11.59 13.76
C GLN A 43 25.86 10.58 12.61
N ALA A 44 26.86 9.74 12.35
CA ALA A 44 26.75 8.58 11.47
C ALA A 44 25.99 7.47 12.20
N SER A 45 24.69 7.28 11.89
CA SER A 45 23.87 6.04 12.06
C SER A 45 22.37 6.35 11.81
N THR A 46 22.03 7.03 10.72
CA THR A 46 20.64 7.49 10.46
C THR A 46 20.21 7.45 8.99
N SER A 47 21.07 7.02 8.06
CA SER A 47 20.84 7.23 6.62
C SER A 47 19.71 6.40 5.99
N LEU A 48 19.18 5.36 6.65
CA LEU A 48 18.05 4.59 6.13
C LEU A 48 16.68 5.04 6.65
N ASN A 49 16.63 5.81 7.74
CA ASN A 49 15.36 6.21 8.36
C ASN A 49 14.88 7.62 7.94
N VAL A 50 15.71 8.37 7.22
CA VAL A 50 15.43 9.75 6.78
C VAL A 50 14.88 9.82 5.34
N HIS A 51 14.91 8.73 4.57
CA HIS A 51 14.62 8.78 3.12
C HIS A 51 13.42 7.94 2.63
N ARG A 52 12.59 7.41 3.54
CA ARG A 52 11.38 6.69 3.11
C ARG A 52 10.19 7.65 2.97
N PRO A 53 9.40 7.56 1.87
CA PRO A 53 8.20 8.35 1.73
C PRO A 53 7.20 8.09 2.86
N THR A 54 6.44 9.12 3.24
CA THR A 54 5.41 9.08 4.28
C THR A 54 4.43 7.91 4.09
N TRP A 55 4.00 7.66 2.87
CA TRP A 55 3.05 6.59 2.54
C TRP A 55 3.54 5.18 2.90
N SER A 56 4.85 4.91 2.79
CA SER A 56 5.42 3.59 3.08
C SER A 56 5.37 3.27 4.58
N ARG A 57 5.63 4.29 5.41
CA ARG A 57 5.54 4.18 6.87
C ARG A 57 4.09 3.95 7.28
N GLU A 58 3.15 4.73 6.74
CA GLU A 58 1.72 4.60 7.05
C GLU A 58 1.16 3.24 6.65
N MET A 59 1.54 2.74 5.47
CA MET A 59 1.16 1.40 5.02
C MET A 59 1.66 0.33 6.01
N LEU A 60 2.94 0.38 6.41
CA LEU A 60 3.50 -0.59 7.35
C LEU A 60 2.86 -0.49 8.74
N GLU A 61 2.67 0.73 9.23
CA GLU A 61 2.11 1.01 10.55
C GLU A 61 0.67 0.49 10.65
N ALA A 62 -0.18 0.78 9.65
CA ALA A 62 -1.55 0.29 9.61
C ALA A 62 -1.62 -1.25 9.59
N HIS A 63 -0.77 -1.91 8.81
CA HIS A 63 -0.70 -3.39 8.84
C HIS A 63 -0.31 -3.91 10.22
N ASN A 64 0.69 -3.29 10.85
CA ASN A 64 1.18 -3.71 12.16
C ASN A 64 0.15 -3.47 13.27
N GLN A 65 -0.71 -2.45 13.15
CA GLN A 65 -1.84 -2.25 14.06
C GLN A 65 -2.84 -3.40 13.97
N TRP A 66 -3.22 -3.86 12.77
CA TRP A 66 -4.11 -5.02 12.61
C TRP A 66 -3.50 -6.34 13.10
N ARG A 67 -2.20 -6.55 12.84
CA ARG A 67 -1.48 -7.74 13.31
C ARG A 67 -1.36 -7.77 14.84
N GLN A 68 -1.14 -6.61 15.46
CA GLN A 68 -1.12 -6.50 16.92
C GLN A 68 -2.46 -6.90 17.54
N ARG A 69 -3.59 -6.46 16.97
CA ARG A 69 -4.94 -6.82 17.44
C ARG A 69 -5.21 -8.32 17.45
N THR A 70 -4.54 -9.06 16.57
CA THR A 70 -4.70 -10.51 16.38
C THR A 70 -3.55 -11.33 16.95
N GLY A 71 -2.60 -10.70 17.68
CA GLY A 71 -1.46 -11.38 18.28
C GLY A 71 -0.42 -11.90 17.26
N ILE A 72 -0.46 -11.40 16.03
CA ILE A 72 0.47 -11.79 14.96
C ILE A 72 1.71 -10.88 15.01
N PRO A 73 2.96 -11.42 14.91
CA PRO A 73 4.18 -10.61 14.94
C PRO A 73 4.20 -9.52 13.86
N PRO A 74 4.79 -8.33 14.12
CA PRO A 74 4.81 -7.24 13.16
C PRO A 74 5.62 -7.58 11.90
N LEU A 75 5.29 -6.90 10.79
CA LEU A 75 6.04 -6.90 9.55
C LEU A 75 7.16 -5.86 9.59
N THR A 76 8.12 -6.04 8.69
CA THR A 76 9.15 -5.06 8.34
C THR A 76 9.00 -4.65 6.88
N TRP A 77 9.35 -3.41 6.56
CA TRP A 77 9.33 -2.92 5.18
C TRP A 77 10.39 -3.61 4.31
N SER A 78 10.06 -3.81 3.03
CA SER A 78 11.00 -4.23 1.98
C SER A 78 10.85 -3.35 0.76
N ASP A 79 11.91 -2.62 0.42
CA ASP A 79 11.93 -1.71 -0.72
C ASP A 79 11.83 -2.47 -2.06
N ASP A 80 12.27 -3.74 -2.12
CA ASP A 80 12.15 -4.57 -3.31
C ASP A 80 10.72 -5.09 -3.53
N LEU A 81 10.02 -5.46 -2.46
CA LEU A 81 8.59 -5.80 -2.55
C LEU A 81 7.75 -4.58 -2.93
N ALA A 82 8.10 -3.40 -2.41
CA ALA A 82 7.44 -2.15 -2.79
C ALA A 82 7.60 -1.85 -4.29
N LYS A 83 8.81 -1.98 -4.84
CA LYS A 83 9.07 -1.85 -6.28
C LYS A 83 8.29 -2.90 -7.10
N HIS A 84 8.26 -4.15 -6.63
CA HIS A 84 7.53 -5.24 -7.30
C HIS A 84 6.03 -4.95 -7.39
N ALA A 85 5.43 -4.49 -6.27
CA ALA A 85 4.02 -4.10 -6.20
C ALA A 85 3.73 -2.86 -7.08
N GLN A 86 4.58 -1.84 -7.03
CA GLN A 86 4.43 -0.64 -7.86
C GLN A 86 4.53 -0.96 -9.36
N ALA A 87 5.37 -1.92 -9.76
CA ALA A 87 5.40 -2.36 -11.14
C ALA A 87 4.07 -3.01 -11.57
N TRP A 88 3.41 -3.78 -10.67
CA TRP A 88 2.12 -4.40 -10.99
C TRP A 88 1.02 -3.35 -11.07
N ALA A 89 1.07 -2.42 -10.16
CA ALA A 89 0.19 -1.27 -10.16
C ALA A 89 0.18 -0.51 -11.47
N ASN A 90 1.38 -0.15 -11.93
CA ASN A 90 1.53 0.55 -13.19
C ASN A 90 1.00 -0.31 -14.36
N HIS A 91 1.21 -1.63 -14.31
CA HIS A 91 0.64 -2.55 -15.30
C HIS A 91 -0.90 -2.52 -15.31
N LEU A 92 -1.56 -2.67 -14.14
CA LEU A 92 -3.03 -2.64 -14.04
C LEU A 92 -3.61 -1.28 -14.46
N ALA A 93 -2.92 -0.18 -14.16
CA ALA A 93 -3.31 1.16 -14.60
C ALA A 93 -3.32 1.30 -16.13
N ASN A 94 -2.37 0.64 -16.80
CA ASN A 94 -2.27 0.62 -18.26
C ASN A 94 -3.22 -0.41 -18.90
N ASP A 95 -3.62 -1.45 -18.16
CA ASP A 95 -4.57 -2.48 -18.59
C ASP A 95 -6.02 -2.14 -18.18
N ASN A 96 -6.45 -0.91 -18.51
CA ASN A 96 -7.80 -0.40 -18.27
C ASN A 96 -8.29 -0.55 -16.82
N PHE A 97 -7.39 -0.49 -15.83
CA PHE A 97 -7.70 -0.63 -14.41
C PHE A 97 -8.38 -1.96 -14.04
N ARG A 98 -8.16 -3.01 -14.84
CA ARG A 98 -8.68 -4.35 -14.53
C ARG A 98 -7.97 -4.87 -13.27
N LEU A 99 -8.72 -5.24 -12.23
CA LEU A 99 -8.16 -5.82 -11.02
C LEU A 99 -8.02 -7.33 -11.17
N TYR A 100 -6.79 -7.80 -11.27
CA TYR A 100 -6.47 -9.22 -11.21
C TYR A 100 -5.08 -9.43 -10.60
N HIS A 101 -4.92 -10.59 -9.97
CA HIS A 101 -3.66 -10.93 -9.34
C HIS A 101 -2.55 -11.14 -10.36
N ARG A 102 -1.33 -10.76 -9.99
CA ARG A 102 -0.16 -11.01 -10.82
C ARG A 102 0.01 -12.51 -11.10
N PRO A 103 0.03 -12.96 -12.38
CA PRO A 103 0.29 -14.35 -12.70
C PRO A 103 1.68 -14.78 -12.22
N ASN A 104 1.79 -16.00 -11.68
CA ASN A 104 3.04 -16.57 -11.16
C ASN A 104 3.74 -15.69 -10.11
N ASN A 105 2.98 -14.93 -9.31
CA ASN A 105 3.53 -14.11 -8.24
C ASN A 105 4.03 -15.00 -7.08
N PRO A 106 5.32 -14.95 -6.71
CA PRO A 106 5.84 -15.73 -5.59
C PRO A 106 5.45 -15.15 -4.21
N TYR A 107 4.84 -13.97 -4.18
CA TYR A 107 4.44 -13.26 -2.97
C TYR A 107 2.92 -13.26 -2.78
N GLY A 108 2.48 -13.03 -1.55
CA GLY A 108 1.08 -12.67 -1.28
C GLY A 108 0.77 -11.29 -1.87
N GLU A 109 -0.48 -11.08 -2.26
CA GLU A 109 -0.90 -9.84 -2.92
C GLU A 109 -2.33 -9.49 -2.51
N ASN A 110 -2.51 -8.24 -2.09
CA ASN A 110 -3.83 -7.62 -1.96
C ASN A 110 -3.92 -6.51 -3.00
N LEU A 111 -5.12 -6.25 -3.51
CA LEU A 111 -5.36 -5.22 -4.51
C LEU A 111 -6.56 -4.40 -4.09
N THR A 112 -6.44 -3.08 -4.21
CA THR A 112 -7.56 -2.15 -4.05
C THR A 112 -7.57 -1.19 -5.23
N TRP A 113 -8.77 -0.73 -5.57
CA TRP A 113 -8.98 0.32 -6.53
C TRP A 113 -10.07 1.26 -6.06
N ALA A 114 -9.94 2.53 -6.44
CA ALA A 114 -10.93 3.56 -6.17
C ALA A 114 -11.06 4.47 -7.40
N ALA A 115 -12.31 4.75 -7.79
CA ALA A 115 -12.59 5.55 -8.99
C ALA A 115 -12.34 7.05 -8.77
N HIS A 116 -13.02 7.62 -7.76
CA HIS A 116 -13.19 9.07 -7.61
C HIS A 116 -12.56 9.62 -6.33
N GLN A 117 -11.82 8.79 -5.60
CA GLN A 117 -11.21 9.16 -4.33
C GLN A 117 -9.75 8.70 -4.29
N LYS A 118 -8.90 9.55 -3.72
CA LYS A 118 -7.56 9.14 -3.30
C LYS A 118 -7.71 8.49 -1.93
N LEU A 119 -7.28 7.24 -1.78
CA LEU A 119 -7.20 6.58 -0.49
C LEU A 119 -5.81 6.79 0.11
N SER A 120 -5.76 7.14 1.39
CA SER A 120 -4.54 7.07 2.18
C SER A 120 -4.14 5.61 2.42
N PRO A 121 -2.85 5.30 2.62
CA PRO A 121 -2.40 3.94 2.93
C PRO A 121 -3.18 3.28 4.07
N THR A 122 -3.47 4.04 5.13
CA THR A 122 -4.25 3.55 6.29
C THR A 122 -5.67 3.17 5.91
N GLU A 123 -6.36 3.96 5.09
CA GLU A 123 -7.72 3.61 4.61
C GLU A 123 -7.70 2.32 3.80
N VAL A 124 -6.71 2.17 2.91
CA VAL A 124 -6.60 0.96 2.10
C VAL A 124 -6.40 -0.29 2.98
N VAL A 125 -5.52 -0.23 3.98
CA VAL A 125 -5.30 -1.35 4.91
C VAL A 125 -6.54 -1.63 5.76
N ASN A 126 -7.25 -0.59 6.20
CA ASN A 126 -8.49 -0.76 6.97
C ASN A 126 -9.58 -1.43 6.14
N MET A 127 -9.68 -1.13 4.83
CA MET A 127 -10.63 -1.82 3.95
C MET A 127 -10.41 -3.34 3.92
N TRP A 128 -9.16 -3.80 3.91
CA TRP A 128 -8.87 -5.24 4.02
C TRP A 128 -9.06 -5.76 5.43
N GLY A 129 -8.54 -5.04 6.44
CA GLY A 129 -8.65 -5.46 7.83
C GLY A 129 -10.11 -5.61 8.29
N ASP A 130 -11.01 -4.79 7.76
CA ASP A 130 -12.45 -4.85 8.04
C ASP A 130 -13.11 -6.14 7.54
N GLU A 131 -12.45 -6.94 6.68
CA GLU A 131 -12.90 -8.29 6.34
C GLU A 131 -12.93 -9.24 7.54
N ILE A 132 -12.24 -8.89 8.63
CA ILE A 132 -12.28 -9.63 9.88
C ILE A 132 -13.71 -9.85 10.40
N LYS A 133 -14.65 -8.94 10.11
CA LYS A 133 -16.06 -9.08 10.51
C LYS A 133 -16.76 -10.26 9.83
N HIS A 134 -16.18 -10.78 8.74
CA HIS A 134 -16.69 -11.92 7.98
C HIS A 134 -15.95 -13.22 8.29
N TYR A 135 -14.88 -13.17 9.08
CA TYR A 135 -14.02 -14.31 9.38
C TYR A 135 -14.23 -14.80 10.81
N ASP A 136 -14.62 -16.07 10.94
CA ASP A 136 -14.71 -16.77 12.21
C ASP A 136 -13.41 -17.56 12.45
N TYR A 137 -12.66 -17.14 13.47
CA TYR A 137 -11.39 -17.77 13.85
C TYR A 137 -11.56 -19.12 14.57
N GLU A 138 -12.69 -19.36 15.24
CA GLU A 138 -12.94 -20.63 15.94
C GLU A 138 -13.25 -21.74 14.94
N THR A 139 -14.06 -21.44 13.94
CA THR A 139 -14.46 -22.41 12.92
C THR A 139 -13.62 -22.38 11.66
N ASN A 140 -12.73 -21.38 11.53
CA ASN A 140 -11.90 -21.14 10.34
C ASN A 140 -12.76 -21.00 9.06
N ARG A 141 -13.85 -20.23 9.15
CA ARG A 141 -14.82 -20.03 8.07
C ARG A 141 -14.92 -18.56 7.69
N CYS A 142 -15.06 -18.33 6.39
CA CYS A 142 -15.35 -17.01 5.84
C CYS A 142 -16.80 -16.99 5.34
N SER A 143 -17.53 -15.95 5.73
CA SER A 143 -18.94 -15.74 5.33
C SER A 143 -19.11 -14.87 4.09
N ALA A 144 -18.06 -14.14 3.66
CA ALA A 144 -18.04 -13.29 2.48
C ALA A 144 -16.63 -13.25 1.86
N VAL A 145 -15.98 -12.09 1.87
CA VAL A 145 -14.58 -11.92 1.49
C VAL A 145 -13.74 -11.81 2.76
N CYS A 146 -12.69 -12.64 2.85
CA CYS A 146 -11.72 -12.68 3.95
C CYS A 146 -10.31 -12.99 3.42
N GLY A 147 -10.09 -12.69 2.14
CA GLY A 147 -8.91 -13.11 1.38
C GLY A 147 -7.77 -12.11 1.45
N HIS A 148 -8.08 -10.86 1.81
CA HIS A 148 -7.10 -9.81 1.99
C HIS A 148 -6.47 -9.89 3.40
#